data_AF-A0A1Y2MCF9-F1
#
_entry.id   AF-A0A1Y2MCF9-F1
#
_cell.length_a   1.000
_cell.length_b   1.000
_cell.length_c   1.000
_cell.angle_alpha   90.00
_cell.angle_beta   90.00
_cell.angle_gamma   90.00
#
_symmetry.space_group_name_H-M   'P 1'
#
loop_
_entity.id
_entity.type
_entity.pdbx_description
1 polymer ?
#
loop_
_entity_poly.entity_id
_entity_poly.type
_entity_poly.pdbx_seq_one_letter_code
_entity_poly.pdbx_strand_id
1 'polypeptide(L)'
;MGRTREEIQVASELAGPAVQGGIAITLQQPRENHPFERGIDGVIEDNQTLHALYEVFHVVSCDTLDIRTDVSIIDLLPYISKDVRDVNETDLEHLFEQTLQAVYEKKPDVMLCAGKIWLSEPEGPRNLKGNIRILESIGVGRVFSRKFGNPSRIRVAAEGGDVPFVFERVNGFHSSFAMNHHPHISLLRQLLILVCVEACGMLRGDWMDTEWTKELKSRCRELSKSLSEEIQPPLRYIPDYELLYTDALQNMTNVAIPLKANWSPARDSIGKNYEDLLSSNLGEISNNASLILRRTESLCEEGWLGCFEKLNTNALQISCEHTDQAMRDMLEAAGCQRPLRILSIMRKGARLILDCVMIDRISGMDTLDLGRTSNAFLKLAIDIEGFLANLLFEREVLASKALATV
;
A
#
# COMPACT_ATOMS: atom_id res chain seq x y z
N MET A 1 25.28 19.53 -15.50
CA MET A 1 24.56 20.21 -14.41
C MET A 1 25.37 20.03 -13.13
N GLY A 2 25.63 21.09 -12.36
CA GLY A 2 26.39 20.97 -11.11
C GLY A 2 25.48 20.44 -10.00
N ARG A 3 25.73 19.20 -9.55
CA ARG A 3 25.02 18.57 -8.42
C ARG A 3 25.61 19.10 -7.11
N THR A 4 24.79 19.24 -6.08
CA THR A 4 25.30 19.65 -4.77
C THR A 4 26.08 18.51 -4.14
N ARG A 5 26.96 18.82 -3.18
CA ARG A 5 27.73 17.80 -2.47
C ARG A 5 26.80 16.91 -1.65
N GLU A 6 25.76 17.52 -1.09
CA GLU A 6 24.74 16.91 -0.25
C GLU A 6 23.89 15.91 -1.05
N GLU A 7 23.49 16.27 -2.27
CA GLU A 7 22.77 15.37 -3.19
C GLU A 7 23.59 14.12 -3.52
N ILE A 8 24.87 14.30 -3.84
CA ILE A 8 25.78 13.18 -4.13
C ILE A 8 25.93 12.27 -2.91
N GLN A 9 26.06 12.86 -1.71
CA GLN A 9 26.19 12.09 -0.48
C GLN A 9 24.94 11.25 -0.20
N VAL A 10 23.75 11.85 -0.21
CA VAL A 10 22.51 11.12 0.06
C VAL A 10 22.25 10.05 -1.01
N ALA A 11 22.50 10.34 -2.28
CA ALA A 11 22.37 9.35 -3.35
C ALA A 11 23.33 8.17 -3.14
N SER A 12 24.56 8.43 -2.68
CA SER A 12 25.53 7.38 -2.34
C SER A 12 25.13 6.56 -1.11
N GLU A 13 24.51 7.18 -0.11
CA GLU A 13 24.01 6.50 1.09
C GLU A 13 22.84 5.58 0.73
N LEU A 14 21.87 6.09 -0.06
CA LEU A 14 20.74 5.31 -0.57
C LEU A 14 21.17 4.15 -1.49
N ALA A 15 22.20 4.34 -2.32
CA ALA A 15 22.75 3.27 -3.15
C ALA A 15 23.59 2.25 -2.34
N GLY A 16 23.90 2.56 -1.08
CA GLY A 16 24.60 1.69 -0.15
C GLY A 16 23.78 0.45 0.25
N PRO A 17 24.34 -0.49 1.04
CA PRO A 17 25.70 -0.48 1.55
C PRO A 17 26.75 -0.75 0.46
N ALA A 18 28.02 -0.45 0.73
CA ALA A 18 29.13 -0.68 -0.22
C ALA A 18 29.43 -2.17 -0.50
N VAL A 19 28.79 -3.09 0.23
CA VAL A 19 28.93 -4.54 0.01
C VAL A 19 28.06 -5.01 -1.15
N GLN A 20 28.48 -6.11 -1.79
CA GLN A 20 27.70 -6.78 -2.84
C GLN A 20 26.62 -7.69 -2.24
N GLY A 21 25.58 -7.98 -3.01
CA GLY A 21 24.45 -8.83 -2.60
C GLY A 21 23.33 -8.08 -1.90
N GLY A 22 22.41 -8.83 -1.31
CA GLY A 22 21.25 -8.31 -0.60
C GLY A 22 20.09 -7.91 -1.51
N ILE A 23 19.25 -7.00 -1.01
CA ILE A 23 18.09 -6.46 -1.73
C ILE A 23 18.48 -5.12 -2.35
N ALA A 24 18.20 -4.96 -3.63
CA ALA A 24 18.13 -3.65 -4.27
C ALA A 24 16.69 -3.36 -4.71
N ILE A 25 16.27 -2.11 -4.62
CA ILE A 25 14.97 -1.61 -5.06
C ILE A 25 15.22 -0.62 -6.19
N THR A 26 14.54 -0.81 -7.32
CA THR A 26 14.54 0.20 -8.37
C THR A 26 13.36 1.14 -8.21
N LEU A 27 13.61 2.44 -8.22
CA LEU A 27 12.60 3.51 -8.26
C LEU A 27 12.71 4.30 -9.57
N GLN A 28 11.75 5.18 -9.84
CA GLN A 28 11.72 5.86 -11.14
C GLN A 28 12.84 6.90 -11.26
N GLN A 29 12.81 7.92 -10.40
CA GLN A 29 13.74 9.05 -10.39
C GLN A 29 13.61 9.84 -9.08
N PRO A 30 14.62 10.62 -8.67
CA PRO A 30 14.54 11.48 -7.50
C PRO A 30 13.47 12.59 -7.63
N ARG A 31 12.90 13.02 -6.50
CA ARG A 31 12.03 14.21 -6.44
C ARG A 31 12.86 15.49 -6.61
N GLU A 32 12.28 16.53 -7.21
CA GLU A 32 12.99 17.78 -7.53
C GLU A 32 13.48 18.58 -6.32
N ASN A 33 12.75 18.52 -5.22
CA ASN A 33 12.96 19.35 -4.04
C ASN A 33 13.21 18.51 -2.79
N HIS A 34 14.10 17.53 -2.89
CA HIS A 34 14.57 16.80 -1.72
C HIS A 34 15.41 17.69 -0.79
N PRO A 35 15.22 17.62 0.54
CA PRO A 35 16.01 18.39 1.49
C PRO A 35 17.37 17.71 1.75
N PHE A 36 18.21 17.60 0.73
CA PHE A 36 19.51 16.90 0.80
C PHE A 36 20.43 17.45 1.90
N GLU A 37 20.30 18.74 2.23
CA GLU A 37 21.05 19.39 3.32
C GLU A 37 20.76 18.80 4.70
N ARG A 38 19.66 18.05 4.86
CA ARG A 38 19.27 17.36 6.10
C ARG A 38 19.73 15.91 6.15
N GLY A 39 20.51 15.45 5.16
CA GLY A 39 21.01 14.08 5.06
C GLY A 39 19.92 13.07 4.70
N ILE A 40 20.28 11.78 4.75
CA ILE A 40 19.38 10.68 4.38
C ILE A 40 18.09 10.64 5.22
N ASP A 41 18.17 10.86 6.53
CA ASP A 41 16.99 10.84 7.41
C ASP A 41 16.00 11.94 7.01
N GLY A 42 16.47 13.17 6.79
CA GLY A 42 15.61 14.27 6.35
C GLY A 42 15.00 14.03 4.97
N VAL A 43 15.70 13.34 4.07
CA VAL A 43 15.19 12.95 2.74
C VAL A 43 14.13 11.85 2.84
N ILE A 44 14.32 10.87 3.73
CA ILE A 44 13.34 9.80 3.98
C ILE A 44 12.09 10.38 4.64
N GLU A 45 12.22 11.17 5.69
CA GLU A 45 11.09 11.77 6.43
C GLU A 45 10.22 12.67 5.53
N ASP A 46 10.84 13.42 4.63
CA ASP A 46 10.15 14.36 3.74
C ASP A 46 9.56 13.69 2.47
N ASN A 47 10.01 12.48 2.12
CA ASN A 47 9.51 11.75 0.96
C ASN A 47 8.66 10.55 1.39
N GLN A 48 7.34 10.66 1.25
CA GLN A 48 6.37 9.58 1.56
C GLN A 48 6.66 8.24 0.86
N THR A 49 7.29 8.25 -0.32
CA THR A 49 7.70 7.01 -1.03
C THR A 49 8.80 6.29 -0.27
N LEU A 50 9.85 7.03 0.11
CA LEU A 50 10.98 6.50 0.86
C LEU A 50 10.60 6.18 2.31
N HIS A 51 9.81 7.03 2.96
CA HIS A 51 9.30 6.79 4.30
C HIS A 51 8.49 5.49 4.38
N ALA A 52 7.61 5.25 3.39
CA ALA A 52 6.84 4.01 3.36
C ALA A 52 7.72 2.77 3.19
N LEU A 53 8.78 2.84 2.37
CA LEU A 53 9.75 1.75 2.26
C LEU A 53 10.51 1.55 3.57
N TYR A 54 10.94 2.64 4.22
CA TYR A 54 11.59 2.60 5.52
C TYR A 54 10.72 1.86 6.57
N GLU A 55 9.47 2.29 6.76
CA GLU A 55 8.56 1.66 7.72
C GLU A 55 8.26 0.20 7.38
N VAL A 56 7.97 -0.09 6.10
CA VAL A 56 7.60 -1.45 5.69
C VAL A 56 8.77 -2.41 5.85
N PHE A 57 10.00 -2.03 5.47
CA PHE A 57 11.16 -2.91 5.64
C PHE A 57 11.47 -3.19 7.11
N HIS A 58 11.36 -2.21 8.00
CA HIS A 58 11.44 -2.43 9.44
C HIS A 58 10.44 -3.49 9.91
N VAL A 59 9.16 -3.35 9.53
CA VAL A 59 8.10 -4.28 9.94
C VAL A 59 8.30 -5.68 9.36
N VAL A 60 8.52 -5.81 8.04
CA VAL A 60 8.54 -7.14 7.39
C VAL A 60 9.83 -7.92 7.66
N SER A 61 10.91 -7.22 7.99
CA SER A 61 12.19 -7.83 8.35
C SER A 61 12.33 -8.06 9.86
N CYS A 62 11.37 -7.61 10.68
CA CYS A 62 11.50 -7.60 12.14
C CYS A 62 12.75 -6.83 12.62
N ASP A 63 12.91 -5.61 12.09
CA ASP A 63 14.03 -4.69 12.37
C ASP A 63 15.42 -5.20 11.99
N THR A 64 15.52 -6.20 11.10
CA THR A 64 16.83 -6.70 10.63
C THR A 64 17.32 -6.01 9.36
N LEU A 65 16.45 -5.30 8.63
CA LEU A 65 16.79 -4.56 7.42
C LEU A 65 16.32 -3.11 7.53
N ASP A 66 17.22 -2.18 7.26
CA ASP A 66 16.95 -0.75 7.18
C ASP A 66 17.36 -0.23 5.78
N ILE A 67 16.51 0.57 5.15
CA ILE A 67 16.82 1.13 3.81
C ILE A 67 17.96 2.15 3.83
N ARG A 68 18.40 2.60 5.00
CA ARG A 68 19.56 3.47 5.17
C ARG A 68 20.88 2.72 5.12
N THR A 69 20.87 1.42 5.42
CA THR A 69 22.10 0.65 5.65
C THR A 69 22.16 -0.70 4.97
N ASP A 70 21.04 -1.37 4.73
CA ASP A 70 21.00 -2.78 4.33
C ASP A 70 20.38 -3.01 2.95
N VAL A 71 19.52 -2.08 2.50
CA VAL A 71 18.82 -2.15 1.22
C VAL A 71 19.27 -1.02 0.31
N SER A 72 19.64 -1.35 -0.93
CA SER A 72 20.04 -0.35 -1.91
C SER A 72 18.85 0.21 -2.68
N ILE A 73 18.71 1.52 -2.73
CA ILE A 73 17.74 2.22 -3.57
C ILE A 73 18.48 2.74 -4.81
N ILE A 74 18.01 2.32 -5.99
CA ILE A 74 18.60 2.67 -7.27
C ILE A 74 17.51 3.31 -8.15
N ASP A 75 17.62 4.60 -8.43
CA ASP A 75 16.75 5.23 -9.40
C ASP A 75 17.08 4.79 -10.83
N LEU A 76 16.06 4.56 -11.65
CA LEU A 76 16.21 4.24 -13.07
C LEU A 76 16.70 5.44 -13.89
N LEU A 77 16.45 6.65 -13.40
CA LEU A 77 16.94 7.92 -13.95
C LEU A 77 17.62 8.71 -12.82
N PRO A 78 18.84 8.32 -12.42
CA PRO A 78 19.51 8.94 -11.28
C PRO A 78 19.82 10.42 -11.59
N TYR A 79 19.62 11.29 -10.60
CA TYR A 79 19.88 12.74 -10.69
C TYR A 79 19.06 13.51 -11.74
N ILE A 80 18.01 12.90 -12.29
CA ILE A 80 17.05 13.58 -13.15
C ILE A 80 15.79 13.85 -12.34
N SER A 81 15.62 15.09 -11.90
CA SER A 81 14.41 15.55 -11.22
C SER A 81 13.36 16.15 -12.15
N LYS A 82 13.76 16.51 -13.38
CA LYS A 82 12.89 17.11 -14.38
C LYS A 82 12.09 16.06 -15.13
N ASP A 83 11.12 16.53 -15.92
CA ASP A 83 10.37 15.66 -16.81
C ASP A 83 11.32 14.94 -17.78
N VAL A 84 11.17 13.62 -17.89
CA VAL A 84 12.00 12.79 -18.79
C VAL A 84 11.92 13.26 -20.24
N ARG A 85 10.81 13.92 -20.63
CA ARG A 85 10.60 14.50 -21.96
C ARG A 85 11.53 15.68 -22.25
N ASP A 86 12.12 16.28 -21.23
CA ASP A 86 13.06 17.39 -21.35
C ASP A 86 14.53 16.92 -21.44
N VAL A 87 14.77 15.60 -21.36
CA VAL A 87 16.11 14.99 -21.46
C VAL A 87 16.32 14.45 -22.87
N ASN A 88 17.47 14.77 -23.48
CA ASN A 88 17.78 14.26 -24.82
C ASN A 88 18.10 12.76 -24.80
N GLU A 89 17.98 12.10 -25.95
CA GLU A 89 18.14 10.63 -26.05
C GLU A 89 19.54 10.15 -25.65
N THR A 90 20.60 10.87 -26.01
CA THR A 90 21.98 10.49 -25.69
C THR A 90 22.24 10.51 -24.18
N ASP A 91 21.73 11.52 -23.48
CA ASP A 91 21.82 11.60 -22.03
C ASP A 91 21.01 10.47 -21.36
N LEU A 92 19.85 10.12 -21.93
CA LEU A 92 19.05 8.99 -21.43
C LEU A 92 19.77 7.64 -21.60
N GLU A 93 20.37 7.38 -22.77
CA GLU A 93 21.17 6.16 -23.00
C GLU A 93 22.30 6.05 -21.98
N HIS A 94 23.03 7.15 -21.77
CA HIS A 94 24.12 7.19 -20.80
C HIS A 94 23.64 6.94 -19.37
N LEU A 95 22.50 7.50 -18.96
CA LEU A 95 21.91 7.26 -17.64
C LEU A 95 21.45 5.81 -17.45
N PHE A 96 20.91 5.19 -18.50
CA PHE A 96 20.53 3.77 -18.46
C PHE A 96 21.75 2.86 -18.33
N GLU A 97 22.83 3.15 -19.05
CA GLU A 97 24.10 2.45 -18.90
C GLU A 97 24.67 2.59 -17.48
N GLN A 98 24.69 3.82 -16.93
CA GLN A 98 25.13 4.07 -15.57
C GLN A 98 24.31 3.30 -14.52
N THR A 99 22.99 3.23 -14.70
CA THR A 99 22.11 2.50 -13.78
C THR A 99 22.36 1.00 -13.85
N LEU A 100 22.53 0.44 -15.06
CA LEU A 100 22.89 -0.97 -15.23
C LEU A 100 24.26 -1.29 -14.63
N GLN A 101 25.22 -0.37 -14.78
CA GLN A 101 26.55 -0.51 -14.17
C GLN A 101 26.46 -0.50 -12.64
N ALA A 102 25.66 0.39 -12.04
CA ALA A 102 25.44 0.40 -10.60
C ALA A 102 24.85 -0.93 -10.10
N VAL A 103 23.87 -1.49 -10.81
CA VAL A 103 23.31 -2.81 -10.51
C VAL A 103 24.36 -3.92 -10.67
N TYR A 104 25.21 -3.85 -11.69
CA TYR A 104 26.30 -4.81 -11.89
C TYR A 104 27.36 -4.75 -10.81
N GLU A 105 27.71 -3.55 -10.33
CA GLU A 105 28.66 -3.36 -9.24
C GLU A 105 28.09 -3.85 -7.91
N LYS A 106 26.79 -3.60 -7.69
CA LYS A 106 26.06 -4.02 -6.49
C LYS A 106 25.80 -5.53 -6.41
N LYS A 107 25.62 -6.19 -7.56
CA LYS A 107 25.29 -7.63 -7.67
C LYS A 107 24.22 -8.08 -6.65
N PRO A 108 23.03 -7.45 -6.62
CA PRO A 108 22.00 -7.83 -5.65
C PRO A 108 21.58 -9.29 -5.85
N ASP A 109 21.19 -9.96 -4.76
CA ASP A 109 20.58 -11.29 -4.84
C ASP A 109 19.12 -11.19 -5.28
N VAL A 110 18.44 -10.13 -4.84
CA VAL A 110 17.04 -9.83 -5.13
C VAL A 110 16.89 -8.38 -5.59
N MET A 111 16.18 -8.19 -6.70
CA MET A 111 15.77 -6.89 -7.22
C MET A 111 14.26 -6.69 -7.06
N LEU A 112 13.84 -5.74 -6.22
CA LEU A 112 12.47 -5.29 -6.13
C LEU A 112 12.22 -4.20 -7.17
N CYS A 113 11.51 -4.55 -8.25
CA CYS A 113 11.27 -3.65 -9.36
C CYS A 113 10.03 -2.78 -9.11
N ALA A 114 10.20 -1.56 -8.59
CA ALA A 114 9.10 -0.65 -8.26
C ALA A 114 9.01 0.58 -9.19
N GLY A 115 10.10 0.95 -9.86
CA GLY A 115 10.18 2.05 -10.82
C GLY A 115 9.73 1.65 -12.22
N LYS A 116 9.21 2.62 -12.98
CA LYS A 116 8.95 2.47 -14.41
C LYS A 116 9.13 3.80 -15.12
N ILE A 117 9.91 3.82 -16.18
CA ILE A 117 10.10 5.01 -17.01
C ILE A 117 8.98 5.06 -18.04
N TRP A 118 8.35 6.22 -18.22
CA TRP A 118 7.36 6.41 -19.28
C TRP A 118 7.97 7.35 -20.34
N LEU A 119 8.40 6.77 -21.46
CA LEU A 119 8.81 7.53 -22.63
C LEU A 119 7.59 7.73 -23.53
N SER A 120 7.42 8.92 -24.09
CA SER A 120 6.36 9.23 -25.05
C SER A 120 6.47 8.30 -26.27
N GLU A 121 5.50 7.42 -26.51
CA GLU A 121 5.31 6.77 -27.82
C GLU A 121 4.26 7.59 -28.61
N PRO A 122 4.54 7.95 -29.88
CA PRO A 122 4.88 6.96 -30.91
C PRO A 122 6.19 7.15 -31.70
N GLU A 123 7.06 8.13 -31.41
CA GLU A 123 8.22 8.45 -32.28
C GLU A 123 9.61 8.11 -31.73
N GLY A 124 9.75 7.66 -30.47
CA GLY A 124 11.03 7.19 -29.93
C GLY A 124 11.27 5.70 -30.19
N PRO A 125 12.47 5.25 -30.59
CA PRO A 125 12.72 3.84 -30.82
C PRO A 125 12.53 3.08 -29.51
N ARG A 126 11.71 2.01 -29.54
CA ARG A 126 11.61 1.00 -28.46
C ARG A 126 12.98 0.49 -27.98
N ASN A 127 14.03 0.69 -28.79
CA ASN A 127 15.41 0.33 -28.50
C ASN A 127 16.09 1.24 -27.45
N LEU A 128 15.61 2.47 -27.20
CA LEU A 128 16.30 3.43 -26.32
C LEU A 128 16.48 2.90 -24.89
N LYS A 129 15.45 2.25 -24.34
CA LYS A 129 15.53 1.65 -23.00
C LYS A 129 16.49 0.46 -22.92
N GLY A 130 16.74 -0.22 -24.04
CA GLY A 130 17.59 -1.41 -24.08
C GLY A 130 17.34 -2.39 -22.92
N ASN A 131 18.41 -2.69 -22.19
CA ASN A 131 18.42 -3.62 -21.07
C ASN A 131 17.82 -3.06 -19.77
N ILE A 132 17.60 -1.75 -19.63
CA ILE A 132 17.05 -1.18 -18.37
C ILE A 132 15.65 -1.71 -18.05
N ARG A 133 14.91 -2.17 -19.08
CA ARG A 133 13.57 -2.77 -18.94
C ARG A 133 13.54 -3.96 -17.99
N ILE A 134 14.66 -4.66 -17.81
CA ILE A 134 14.75 -5.79 -16.87
C ILE A 134 14.59 -5.33 -15.41
N LEU A 135 14.83 -4.04 -15.12
CA LEU A 135 14.73 -3.44 -13.80
C LEU A 135 13.37 -2.77 -13.55
N GLU A 136 12.49 -2.69 -14.56
CA GLU A 136 11.22 -2.00 -14.44
C GLU A 136 10.13 -2.87 -13.81
N SER A 137 9.24 -2.22 -13.05
CA SER A 137 7.95 -2.79 -12.69
C SER A 137 7.14 -3.11 -13.95
N ILE A 138 6.49 -4.27 -13.95
CA ILE A 138 5.51 -4.65 -14.98
C ILE A 138 4.09 -4.24 -14.61
N GLY A 139 3.90 -3.56 -13.48
CA GLY A 139 2.63 -2.99 -13.01
C GLY A 139 2.09 -3.65 -11.75
N VAL A 140 1.11 -2.98 -11.12
CA VAL A 140 0.49 -3.38 -9.84
C VAL A 140 -0.10 -4.79 -9.94
N GLY A 141 0.21 -5.63 -8.93
CA GLY A 141 -0.34 -6.99 -8.80
C GLY A 141 0.11 -7.99 -9.87
N ARG A 142 1.08 -7.64 -10.71
CA ARG A 142 1.66 -8.57 -11.68
C ARG A 142 2.81 -9.36 -11.09
N VAL A 143 3.16 -10.47 -11.74
CA VAL A 143 4.25 -11.36 -11.33
C VAL A 143 5.11 -11.68 -12.54
N PHE A 144 6.42 -11.70 -12.35
CA PHE A 144 7.36 -12.12 -13.38
C PHE A 144 7.17 -13.62 -13.69
N SER A 145 7.11 -13.98 -14.96
CA SER A 145 6.97 -15.36 -15.40
C SER A 145 7.62 -15.58 -16.75
N ARG A 146 8.34 -16.69 -16.87
CA ARG A 146 8.89 -17.18 -18.16
C ARG A 146 7.82 -17.32 -19.22
N LYS A 147 6.60 -17.71 -18.84
CA LYS A 147 5.46 -17.91 -19.77
C LYS A 147 5.06 -16.61 -20.48
N PHE A 148 5.30 -15.46 -19.87
CA PHE A 148 4.93 -14.14 -20.39
C PHE A 148 6.14 -13.33 -20.87
N GLY A 149 7.26 -14.00 -21.18
CA GLY A 149 8.46 -13.35 -21.73
C GLY A 149 9.21 -12.45 -20.74
N ASN A 150 8.91 -12.53 -19.45
CA ASN A 150 9.52 -11.70 -18.40
C ASN A 150 9.93 -12.58 -17.22
N PRO A 151 11.06 -13.31 -17.29
CA PRO A 151 11.48 -14.27 -16.25
C PRO A 151 11.78 -13.59 -14.91
N SER A 152 11.47 -14.27 -13.79
CA SER A 152 11.84 -13.78 -12.45
C SER A 152 13.36 -13.76 -12.27
N ARG A 153 14.04 -14.80 -12.73
CA ARG A 153 15.51 -14.91 -12.65
C ARG A 153 16.19 -14.29 -13.87
N ILE A 154 17.03 -13.28 -13.66
CA ILE A 154 17.72 -12.54 -14.71
C ILE A 154 19.23 -12.77 -14.62
N ARG A 155 19.88 -12.90 -15.78
CA ARG A 155 21.33 -12.93 -15.91
C ARG A 155 21.79 -11.63 -16.59
N VAL A 156 22.66 -10.88 -15.93
CA VAL A 156 23.23 -9.63 -16.47
C VAL A 156 24.73 -9.79 -16.61
N ALA A 157 25.25 -9.42 -17.78
CA ALA A 157 26.68 -9.25 -18.03
C ALA A 157 26.99 -7.76 -18.10
N ALA A 158 28.12 -7.33 -17.53
CA ALA A 158 28.66 -6.01 -17.83
C ALA A 158 29.13 -5.96 -19.29
N GLU A 159 29.07 -4.79 -19.90
CA GLU A 159 29.81 -4.56 -21.13
C GLU A 159 31.30 -4.78 -20.89
N GLY A 160 31.89 -5.73 -21.62
CA GLY A 160 33.31 -6.08 -21.51
C GLY A 160 33.71 -6.93 -20.30
N GLY A 161 32.75 -7.45 -19.51
CA GLY A 161 33.02 -8.32 -18.35
C GLY A 161 32.81 -9.82 -18.65
N ASP A 162 33.70 -10.69 -18.15
CA ASP A 162 33.69 -12.12 -18.43
C ASP A 162 32.66 -12.94 -17.63
N VAL A 163 32.22 -12.46 -16.46
CA VAL A 163 31.33 -13.24 -15.57
C VAL A 163 29.99 -12.53 -15.39
N PRO A 164 28.90 -13.07 -15.97
CA PRO A 164 27.56 -12.57 -15.69
C PRO A 164 27.14 -12.96 -14.28
N PHE A 165 26.43 -12.08 -13.59
CA PHE A 165 25.79 -12.40 -12.32
C PHE A 165 24.28 -12.63 -12.52
N VAL A 166 23.65 -13.23 -11.51
CA VAL A 166 22.24 -13.63 -11.58
C VAL A 166 21.52 -13.13 -10.34
N PHE A 167 20.33 -12.56 -10.52
CA PHE A 167 19.47 -12.13 -9.44
C PHE A 167 18.02 -12.55 -9.68
N GLU A 168 17.26 -12.63 -8.60
CA GLU A 168 15.81 -12.85 -8.64
C GLU A 168 15.08 -11.51 -8.67
N ARG A 169 14.00 -11.42 -9.45
CA ARG A 169 13.15 -10.25 -9.52
C ARG A 169 11.85 -10.45 -8.77
N VAL A 170 11.51 -9.46 -7.97
CA VAL A 170 10.21 -9.29 -7.35
C VAL A 170 9.53 -8.10 -8.02
N ASN A 171 8.33 -8.31 -8.54
CA ASN A 171 7.59 -7.21 -9.15
C ASN A 171 6.91 -6.38 -8.06
N GLY A 172 7.34 -5.13 -7.92
CA GLY A 172 6.70 -4.12 -7.08
C GLY A 172 5.92 -3.11 -7.91
N PHE A 173 5.58 -2.01 -7.26
CA PHE A 173 5.05 -0.80 -7.87
C PHE A 173 5.50 0.39 -7.02
N HIS A 174 5.49 1.59 -7.59
CA HIS A 174 5.96 2.78 -6.89
C HIS A 174 5.10 3.03 -5.65
N SER A 175 5.70 3.12 -4.45
CA SER A 175 4.94 3.17 -3.19
C SER A 175 4.04 4.41 -3.09
N SER A 176 4.38 5.52 -3.77
CA SER A 176 3.47 6.68 -3.90
C SER A 176 2.09 6.34 -4.46
N PHE A 177 1.95 5.27 -5.26
CA PHE A 177 0.65 4.84 -5.76
C PHE A 177 -0.29 4.45 -4.62
N ALA A 178 0.20 3.72 -3.62
CA ALA A 178 -0.57 3.32 -2.44
C ALA A 178 -0.63 4.41 -1.35
N MET A 179 0.44 5.21 -1.23
CA MET A 179 0.62 6.13 -0.11
C MET A 179 0.16 7.56 -0.40
N ASN A 180 0.24 8.00 -1.66
CA ASN A 180 0.00 9.40 -2.05
C ASN A 180 -1.20 9.53 -2.99
N HIS A 181 -1.27 8.68 -4.01
CA HIS A 181 -2.34 8.73 -5.02
C HIS A 181 -3.62 8.07 -4.52
N HIS A 182 -3.50 6.94 -3.83
CA HIS A 182 -4.64 6.18 -3.29
C HIS A 182 -4.47 5.87 -1.79
N PRO A 183 -4.21 6.88 -0.93
CA PRO A 183 -3.93 6.67 0.50
C PRO A 183 -5.06 5.98 1.25
N HIS A 184 -6.29 6.09 0.74
CA HIS A 184 -7.52 5.56 1.31
C HIS A 184 -7.74 4.06 1.06
N ILE A 185 -6.95 3.44 0.17
CA ILE A 185 -7.16 2.04 -0.23
C ILE A 185 -6.19 1.12 0.52
N SER A 186 -6.71 0.41 1.53
CA SER A 186 -5.91 -0.52 2.33
C SER A 186 -5.35 -1.69 1.52
N LEU A 187 -6.09 -2.18 0.51
CA LEU A 187 -5.68 -3.29 -0.36
C LEU A 187 -4.33 -3.01 -1.06
N LEU A 188 -4.08 -1.77 -1.50
CA LEU A 188 -2.81 -1.39 -2.13
C LEU A 188 -1.66 -1.35 -1.09
N ARG A 189 -1.93 -0.93 0.14
CA ARG A 189 -0.94 -0.98 1.23
C ARG A 189 -0.60 -2.41 1.63
N GLN A 190 -1.59 -3.31 1.65
CA GLN A 190 -1.36 -4.75 1.87
C GLN A 190 -0.45 -5.33 0.77
N LEU A 191 -0.67 -4.98 -0.50
CA LEU A 191 0.23 -5.40 -1.57
C LEU A 191 1.64 -4.81 -1.41
N LEU A 192 1.77 -3.54 -1.00
CA LEU A 192 3.09 -2.94 -0.73
C LEU A 192 3.87 -3.71 0.35
N ILE A 193 3.18 -4.09 1.43
CA ILE A 193 3.76 -4.95 2.47
C ILE A 193 4.14 -6.32 1.89
N LEU A 194 3.22 -6.95 1.13
CA LEU A 194 3.45 -8.26 0.53
C LEU A 194 4.69 -8.29 -0.38
N VAL A 195 4.88 -7.29 -1.24
CA VAL A 195 6.03 -7.28 -2.16
C VAL A 195 7.36 -7.14 -1.42
N CYS A 196 7.37 -6.46 -0.26
CA CYS A 196 8.55 -6.38 0.59
C CYS A 196 8.78 -7.70 1.36
N VAL A 197 7.72 -8.36 1.84
CA VAL A 197 7.79 -9.72 2.41
C VAL A 197 8.33 -10.70 1.36
N GLU A 198 7.86 -10.62 0.13
CA GLU A 198 8.33 -11.44 -1.00
C GLU A 198 9.82 -11.20 -1.26
N ALA A 199 10.28 -9.93 -1.32
CA ALA A 199 11.69 -9.63 -1.48
C ALA A 199 12.56 -10.22 -0.35
N CYS A 200 12.12 -10.08 0.90
CA CYS A 200 12.82 -10.66 2.05
C CYS A 200 12.82 -12.20 2.03
N GLY A 201 11.68 -12.82 1.69
CA GLY A 201 11.56 -14.28 1.63
C GLY A 201 12.35 -14.88 0.46
N MET A 202 12.42 -14.17 -0.67
CA MET A 202 13.27 -14.55 -1.80
C MET A 202 14.76 -14.49 -1.42
N LEU A 203 15.18 -13.47 -0.66
CA LEU A 203 16.55 -13.37 -0.14
C LEU A 203 16.88 -14.53 0.81
N ARG A 204 15.95 -14.91 1.70
CA ARG A 204 16.12 -16.05 2.62
C ARG A 204 15.96 -17.42 1.95
N GLY A 205 15.40 -17.47 0.74
CA GLY A 205 15.09 -18.71 0.04
C GLY A 205 13.88 -19.47 0.61
N ASP A 206 12.99 -18.79 1.34
CA ASP A 206 11.79 -19.38 1.98
C ASP A 206 10.46 -18.87 1.40
N TRP A 207 10.50 -18.00 0.39
CA TRP A 207 9.28 -17.51 -0.26
C TRP A 207 8.53 -18.60 -1.01
N MET A 208 7.21 -18.65 -0.79
CA MET A 208 6.29 -19.47 -1.56
C MET A 208 5.02 -18.70 -1.90
N ASP A 209 4.63 -18.68 -3.17
CA ASP A 209 3.34 -18.14 -3.59
C ASP A 209 2.20 -19.10 -3.19
N THR A 210 1.45 -18.70 -2.17
CA THR A 210 0.22 -19.37 -1.75
C THR A 210 -0.98 -18.88 -2.57
N GLU A 211 -2.15 -19.48 -2.37
CA GLU A 211 -3.36 -19.01 -3.06
C GLU A 211 -3.78 -17.60 -2.64
N TRP A 212 -3.67 -17.27 -1.35
CA TRP A 212 -4.06 -15.95 -0.85
C TRP A 212 -3.15 -14.83 -1.39
N THR A 213 -1.84 -15.08 -1.60
CA THR A 213 -0.95 -14.07 -2.20
C THR A 213 -1.30 -13.82 -3.66
N LYS A 214 -1.66 -14.87 -4.42
CA LYS A 214 -2.12 -14.76 -5.81
C LYS A 214 -3.44 -14.01 -5.91
N GLU A 215 -4.37 -14.29 -4.99
CA GLU A 215 -5.66 -13.61 -4.91
C GLU A 215 -5.47 -12.11 -4.65
N LEU A 216 -4.69 -11.74 -3.63
CA LEU A 216 -4.37 -10.33 -3.31
C LEU A 216 -3.76 -9.62 -4.52
N LYS A 217 -2.75 -10.23 -5.15
CA LYS A 217 -2.13 -9.71 -6.39
C LYS A 217 -3.17 -9.53 -7.51
N SER A 218 -4.10 -10.47 -7.71
CA SER A 218 -5.14 -10.33 -8.74
C SER A 218 -6.13 -9.20 -8.43
N ARG A 219 -6.63 -9.11 -7.20
CA ARG A 219 -7.55 -8.05 -6.76
C ARG A 219 -6.92 -6.66 -6.94
N CYS A 220 -5.66 -6.48 -6.53
CA CYS A 220 -4.95 -5.21 -6.74
C CYS A 220 -4.73 -4.89 -8.22
N ARG A 221 -4.50 -5.89 -9.06
CA ARG A 221 -4.34 -5.70 -10.50
C ARG A 221 -5.66 -5.28 -11.16
N GLU A 222 -6.78 -5.84 -10.73
CA GLU A 222 -8.12 -5.46 -11.20
C GLU A 222 -8.46 -4.04 -10.74
N LEU A 223 -8.24 -3.73 -9.47
CA LEU A 223 -8.41 -2.39 -8.93
C LEU A 223 -7.52 -1.35 -9.64
N SER A 224 -6.25 -1.66 -9.89
CA SER A 224 -5.36 -0.73 -10.59
C SER A 224 -5.84 -0.43 -12.02
N LYS A 225 -6.52 -1.38 -12.68
CA LYS A 225 -7.12 -1.15 -14.01
C LYS A 225 -8.32 -0.22 -13.90
N SER A 226 -9.24 -0.46 -12.96
CA SER A 226 -10.41 0.41 -12.79
C SER A 226 -9.99 1.85 -12.47
N LEU A 227 -9.00 2.02 -11.58
CA LEU A 227 -8.45 3.34 -11.24
C LEU A 227 -7.76 4.05 -12.42
N SER A 228 -7.28 3.31 -13.43
CA SER A 228 -6.68 3.90 -14.63
C SER A 228 -7.71 4.24 -15.72
N GLU A 229 -8.86 3.56 -15.70
CA GLU A 229 -9.99 3.78 -16.64
C GLU A 229 -10.88 4.95 -16.18
N GLU A 230 -10.97 5.16 -14.87
CA GLU A 230 -11.60 6.32 -14.28
C GLU A 230 -10.72 7.56 -14.46
N ILE A 231 -11.09 8.45 -15.40
CA ILE A 231 -10.50 9.79 -15.53
C ILE A 231 -11.00 10.66 -14.37
N GLN A 232 -10.64 10.30 -13.14
CA GLN A 232 -10.89 11.14 -11.97
C GLN A 232 -9.65 12.00 -11.70
N PRO A 233 -9.81 13.31 -11.48
CA PRO A 233 -8.71 14.10 -10.95
C PRO A 233 -8.27 13.51 -9.60
N PRO A 234 -6.99 13.69 -9.21
CA PRO A 234 -6.54 13.21 -7.91
C PRO A 234 -7.44 13.82 -6.83
N LEU A 235 -7.91 12.99 -5.89
CA LEU A 235 -8.70 13.43 -4.74
C LEU A 235 -7.85 14.39 -3.92
N ARG A 236 -8.19 15.67 -3.96
CA ARG A 236 -7.37 16.76 -3.42
C ARG A 236 -8.06 17.50 -2.29
N TYR A 237 -9.38 17.35 -2.16
CA TYR A 237 -10.16 18.15 -1.24
C TYR A 237 -11.01 17.26 -0.34
N ILE A 238 -11.36 17.78 0.84
CA ILE A 238 -12.18 17.08 1.83
C ILE A 238 -13.50 16.53 1.26
N PRO A 239 -14.24 17.24 0.38
CA PRO A 239 -15.46 16.70 -0.22
C PRO A 239 -15.24 15.42 -1.03
N ASP A 240 -14.08 15.29 -1.68
CA ASP A 240 -13.76 14.09 -2.45
C ASP A 240 -13.65 12.86 -1.52
N TYR A 241 -13.07 13.06 -0.32
CA TYR A 241 -12.93 12.03 0.70
C TYR A 241 -14.22 11.79 1.48
N GLU A 242 -15.06 12.79 1.67
CA GLU A 242 -16.40 12.63 2.26
C GLU A 242 -17.23 11.63 1.45
N LEU A 243 -17.27 11.76 0.13
CA LEU A 243 -18.02 10.84 -0.73
C LEU A 243 -17.55 9.38 -0.57
N LEU A 244 -16.24 9.16 -0.54
CA LEU A 244 -15.66 7.85 -0.30
C LEU A 244 -15.98 7.31 1.10
N TYR A 245 -15.95 8.19 2.10
CA TYR A 245 -16.24 7.82 3.48
C TYR A 245 -17.70 7.41 3.63
N THR A 246 -18.61 8.19 3.07
CA THR A 246 -20.05 7.90 3.02
C THR A 246 -20.33 6.57 2.32
N ASP A 247 -19.68 6.29 1.18
CA ASP A 247 -19.80 5.01 0.50
C ASP A 247 -19.28 3.84 1.37
N ALA A 248 -18.14 4.03 2.06
CA ALA A 248 -17.62 3.03 2.98
C ALA A 248 -18.59 2.74 4.14
N LEU A 249 -19.22 3.77 4.72
CA LEU A 249 -20.24 3.62 5.76
C LEU A 249 -21.48 2.88 5.26
N GLN A 250 -21.97 3.24 4.07
CA GLN A 250 -23.12 2.57 3.46
C GLN A 250 -22.82 1.09 3.19
N ASN A 251 -21.64 0.80 2.63
CA ASN A 251 -21.18 -0.57 2.38
C ASN A 251 -21.06 -1.37 3.68
N MET A 252 -20.56 -0.75 4.74
CA MET A 252 -20.49 -1.36 6.07
C MET A 252 -21.88 -1.77 6.59
N THR A 253 -22.87 -0.88 6.50
CA THR A 253 -24.25 -1.16 6.92
C THR A 253 -24.89 -2.25 6.05
N ASN A 254 -24.69 -2.18 4.73
CA ASN A 254 -25.21 -3.17 3.78
C ASN A 254 -24.68 -4.58 4.04
N VAL A 255 -23.44 -4.69 4.54
CA VAL A 255 -22.79 -5.96 4.86
C VAL A 255 -23.17 -6.47 6.27
N ALA A 256 -23.32 -5.56 7.22
CA ALA A 256 -23.64 -5.88 8.62
C ALA A 256 -24.97 -6.66 8.77
N ILE A 257 -25.98 -6.29 7.99
CA ILE A 257 -27.33 -6.86 8.08
C ILE A 257 -27.37 -8.34 7.62
N PRO A 258 -26.89 -8.70 6.42
CA PRO A 258 -26.82 -10.10 5.97
C PRO A 258 -25.97 -11.00 6.87
N LEU A 259 -24.85 -10.47 7.39
CA LEU A 259 -23.98 -11.23 8.29
C LEU A 259 -24.74 -11.73 9.52
N LYS A 260 -25.60 -10.89 10.11
CA LYS A 260 -26.46 -11.28 11.23
C LYS A 260 -27.44 -12.40 10.84
N ALA A 261 -28.07 -12.29 9.67
CA ALA A 261 -29.10 -13.23 9.23
C ALA A 261 -28.56 -14.62 8.91
N ASN A 262 -27.33 -14.69 8.38
CA ASN A 262 -26.73 -15.94 7.92
C ASN A 262 -25.89 -16.66 8.99
N TRP A 263 -25.58 -15.99 10.10
CA TRP A 263 -24.68 -16.53 11.12
C TRP A 263 -25.32 -17.64 11.95
N SER A 264 -24.64 -18.78 12.05
CA SER A 264 -25.07 -19.90 12.90
C SER A 264 -24.06 -20.17 14.02
N PRO A 265 -24.50 -20.34 15.27
CA PRO A 265 -23.61 -20.72 16.38
C PRO A 265 -23.21 -22.21 16.35
N ALA A 266 -23.77 -23.01 15.45
CA ALA A 266 -23.46 -24.43 15.37
C ALA A 266 -21.98 -24.67 15.01
N ARG A 267 -21.40 -25.74 15.54
CA ARG A 267 -20.00 -26.10 15.28
C ARG A 267 -19.75 -26.40 13.81
N ASP A 268 -20.70 -27.07 13.16
CA ASP A 268 -20.59 -27.46 11.75
C ASP A 268 -20.72 -26.26 10.79
N SER A 269 -21.15 -25.09 11.29
CA SER A 269 -21.21 -23.85 10.52
C SER A 269 -19.95 -22.99 10.61
N ILE A 270 -18.90 -23.38 11.34
CA ILE A 270 -17.67 -22.57 11.47
C ILE A 270 -17.05 -22.28 10.10
N GLY A 271 -16.97 -23.29 9.21
CA GLY A 271 -16.46 -23.10 7.86
C GLY A 271 -17.29 -22.09 7.06
N LYS A 272 -18.63 -22.20 7.10
CA LYS A 272 -19.53 -21.24 6.44
C LYS A 272 -19.40 -19.84 7.03
N ASN A 273 -19.36 -19.71 8.36
CA ASN A 273 -19.20 -18.42 9.04
C ASN A 273 -17.87 -17.74 8.69
N TYR A 274 -16.80 -18.53 8.53
CA TYR A 274 -15.51 -18.02 8.06
C TYR A 274 -15.62 -17.46 6.64
N GLU A 275 -16.20 -18.22 5.70
CA GLU A 275 -16.36 -17.78 4.31
C GLU A 275 -17.32 -16.58 4.20
N ASP A 276 -18.42 -16.58 4.95
CA ASP A 276 -19.39 -15.48 4.99
C ASP A 276 -18.72 -14.20 5.52
N LEU A 277 -17.88 -14.28 6.57
CA LEU A 277 -17.16 -13.13 7.10
C LEU A 277 -16.03 -12.68 6.16
N LEU A 278 -15.26 -13.60 5.59
CA LEU A 278 -14.20 -13.30 4.64
C LEU A 278 -14.76 -12.58 3.40
N SER A 279 -15.80 -13.14 2.78
CA SER A 279 -16.44 -12.57 1.59
C SER A 279 -17.15 -11.24 1.83
N SER A 280 -17.47 -10.93 3.10
CA SER A 280 -18.09 -9.68 3.49
C SER A 280 -17.18 -8.46 3.33
N ASN A 281 -15.86 -8.65 3.34
CA ASN A 281 -14.85 -7.58 3.34
C ASN A 281 -15.02 -6.54 4.47
N LEU A 282 -15.74 -6.85 5.55
CA LEU A 282 -16.04 -5.88 6.61
C LEU A 282 -14.79 -5.29 7.27
N GLY A 283 -13.74 -6.11 7.44
CA GLY A 283 -12.45 -5.64 7.96
C GLY A 283 -11.76 -4.65 7.02
N GLU A 284 -11.75 -4.92 5.71
CA GLU A 284 -11.22 -4.03 4.68
C GLU A 284 -12.00 -2.71 4.60
N ILE A 285 -13.33 -2.78 4.60
CA ILE A 285 -14.21 -1.58 4.60
C ILE A 285 -13.92 -0.72 5.82
N SER A 286 -13.81 -1.33 7.00
CA SER A 286 -13.48 -0.62 8.25
C SER A 286 -12.10 0.02 8.20
N ASN A 287 -11.11 -0.67 7.62
CA ASN A 287 -9.77 -0.11 7.47
C ASN A 287 -9.75 1.05 6.45
N ASN A 288 -10.44 0.93 5.33
CA ASN A 288 -10.59 2.01 4.35
C ASN A 288 -11.23 3.24 4.98
N ALA A 289 -12.31 3.08 5.77
CA ALA A 289 -12.93 4.19 6.52
C ALA A 289 -11.92 4.91 7.43
N SER A 290 -11.10 4.15 8.17
CA SER A 290 -9.99 4.71 8.97
C SER A 290 -8.99 5.49 8.12
N LEU A 291 -8.56 4.94 6.97
CA LEU A 291 -7.59 5.58 6.10
C LEU A 291 -8.14 6.86 5.44
N ILE A 292 -9.42 6.85 5.06
CA ILE A 292 -10.10 8.03 4.53
C ILE A 292 -10.11 9.15 5.57
N LEU A 293 -10.54 8.85 6.81
CA LEU A 293 -10.58 9.83 7.89
C LEU A 293 -9.20 10.39 8.25
N ARG A 294 -8.15 9.55 8.26
CA ARG A 294 -6.76 10.02 8.45
C ARG A 294 -6.30 10.96 7.35
N ARG A 295 -6.69 10.69 6.10
CA ARG A 295 -6.35 11.61 5.00
C ARG A 295 -7.15 12.91 5.12
N THR A 296 -8.41 12.84 5.50
CA THR A 296 -9.24 14.02 5.80
C THR A 296 -8.62 14.86 6.92
N GLU A 297 -8.18 14.23 8.01
CA GLU A 297 -7.49 14.90 9.14
C GLU A 297 -6.21 15.62 8.67
N SER A 298 -5.37 14.93 7.90
CA SER A 298 -4.17 15.53 7.31
C SER A 298 -4.49 16.73 6.41
N LEU A 299 -5.57 16.69 5.63
CA LEU A 299 -6.02 17.85 4.83
C LEU A 299 -6.53 19.00 5.71
N CYS A 300 -7.12 18.71 6.87
CA CYS A 300 -7.48 19.74 7.85
C CYS A 300 -6.24 20.42 8.46
N GLU A 301 -5.20 19.65 8.78
CA GLU A 301 -3.94 20.15 9.32
C GLU A 301 -3.15 20.97 8.30
N GLU A 302 -3.16 20.57 7.03
CA GLU A 302 -2.60 21.35 5.91
C GLU A 302 -3.31 22.72 5.75
N GLY A 303 -4.57 22.80 6.18
CA GLY A 303 -5.42 23.97 6.07
C GLY A 303 -5.95 24.19 4.65
N TRP A 304 -6.88 25.13 4.50
CA TRP A 304 -7.48 25.46 3.21
C TRP A 304 -7.74 26.96 3.06
N LEU A 305 -7.86 27.39 1.80
CA LEU A 305 -8.22 28.78 1.51
C LEU A 305 -9.66 29.07 1.96
N GLY A 306 -9.91 30.27 2.47
CA GLY A 306 -11.23 30.64 3.01
C GLY A 306 -12.40 30.54 2.01
N CYS A 307 -12.13 30.56 0.69
CA CYS A 307 -13.16 30.30 -0.32
C CYS A 307 -13.71 28.86 -0.31
N PHE A 308 -12.98 27.90 0.27
CA PHE A 308 -13.41 26.51 0.44
C PHE A 308 -13.97 26.21 1.84
N GLU A 309 -13.93 27.18 2.77
CA GLU A 309 -14.35 27.01 4.17
C GLU A 309 -15.73 26.37 4.29
N LYS A 310 -16.72 26.95 3.60
CA LYS A 310 -18.11 26.46 3.65
C LYS A 310 -18.24 25.05 3.06
N LEU A 311 -17.50 24.76 1.98
CA LEU A 311 -17.56 23.47 1.31
C LEU A 311 -16.95 22.37 2.18
N ASN A 312 -15.77 22.62 2.76
CA ASN A 312 -15.07 21.69 3.64
C ASN A 312 -15.83 21.47 4.95
N THR A 313 -16.34 22.54 5.57
CA THR A 313 -17.17 22.44 6.78
C THR A 313 -18.42 21.60 6.52
N ASN A 314 -19.09 21.81 5.38
CA ASN A 314 -20.28 21.03 5.02
C ASN A 314 -19.94 19.54 4.80
N ALA A 315 -18.82 19.23 4.15
CA ALA A 315 -18.39 17.85 3.96
C ALA A 315 -18.05 17.15 5.30
N LEU A 316 -17.43 17.85 6.25
CA LEU A 316 -17.18 17.34 7.61
C LEU A 316 -18.50 17.12 8.37
N GLN A 317 -19.47 18.01 8.22
CA GLN A 317 -20.79 17.86 8.82
C GLN A 317 -21.52 16.63 8.27
N ILE A 318 -21.54 16.44 6.95
CA ILE A 318 -22.13 15.25 6.30
C ILE A 318 -21.44 13.98 6.81
N SER A 319 -20.12 13.98 6.90
CA SER A 319 -19.35 12.84 7.46
C SER A 319 -19.78 12.52 8.89
N CYS A 320 -20.02 13.54 9.71
CA CYS A 320 -20.51 13.37 11.09
C CYS A 320 -21.91 12.76 11.13
N GLU A 321 -22.86 13.33 10.37
CA GLU A 321 -24.25 12.86 10.29
C GLU A 321 -24.34 11.41 9.80
N HIS A 322 -23.61 11.08 8.74
CA HIS A 322 -23.57 9.72 8.21
C HIS A 322 -22.88 8.74 9.17
N THR A 323 -21.87 9.18 9.93
CA THR A 323 -21.25 8.35 10.98
C THR A 323 -22.28 8.01 12.06
N ASP A 324 -22.99 9.01 12.59
CA ASP A 324 -24.01 8.79 13.62
C ASP A 324 -25.09 7.82 13.13
N GLN A 325 -25.64 8.06 11.94
CA GLN A 325 -26.68 7.22 11.35
C GLN A 325 -26.17 5.79 11.12
N ALA A 326 -25.04 5.61 10.42
CA ALA A 326 -24.53 4.29 10.09
C ALA A 326 -24.18 3.45 11.34
N MET A 327 -23.63 4.08 12.38
CA MET A 327 -23.31 3.36 13.60
C MET A 327 -24.56 3.00 14.41
N ARG A 328 -25.62 3.82 14.39
CA ARG A 328 -26.92 3.46 14.97
C ARG A 328 -27.55 2.28 14.23
N ASP A 329 -27.51 2.29 12.91
CA ASP A 329 -28.00 1.17 12.08
C ASP A 329 -27.21 -0.12 12.38
N MET A 330 -25.90 0.00 12.54
CA MET A 330 -25.03 -1.13 12.92
C MET A 330 -25.37 -1.66 14.32
N LEU A 331 -25.69 -0.79 15.28
CA LEU A 331 -26.14 -1.18 16.63
C LEU A 331 -27.49 -1.89 16.60
N GLU A 332 -28.44 -1.39 15.81
CA GLU A 332 -29.74 -2.03 15.61
C GLU A 332 -29.57 -3.41 14.95
N ALA A 333 -28.73 -3.49 13.92
CA ALA A 333 -28.37 -4.74 13.26
C ALA A 333 -27.73 -5.72 14.26
N ALA A 334 -26.84 -5.28 15.15
CA ALA A 334 -26.24 -6.14 16.17
C ALA A 334 -27.23 -6.67 17.23
N GLY A 335 -28.41 -6.05 17.39
CA GLY A 335 -29.50 -6.49 18.29
C GLY A 335 -29.13 -6.53 19.78
N CYS A 336 -30.03 -7.10 20.62
CA CYS A 336 -29.88 -7.16 22.10
C CYS A 336 -29.77 -8.57 22.70
N GLN A 337 -29.91 -9.64 21.91
CA GLN A 337 -29.84 -11.02 22.44
C GLN A 337 -28.38 -11.45 22.70
N ARG A 338 -28.17 -12.58 23.43
CA ARG A 338 -26.84 -13.12 23.78
C ARG A 338 -25.93 -13.08 22.54
N PRO A 339 -24.99 -12.14 22.46
CA PRO A 339 -24.39 -11.81 21.18
C PRO A 339 -23.44 -12.91 20.77
N LEU A 340 -23.61 -13.38 19.53
CA LEU A 340 -22.53 -14.04 18.79
C LEU A 340 -21.28 -13.14 18.87
N ARG A 341 -20.08 -13.73 18.96
CA ARG A 341 -18.83 -12.97 19.14
C ARG A 341 -18.68 -11.84 18.12
N ILE A 342 -18.98 -12.08 16.84
CA ILE A 342 -18.94 -11.07 15.79
C ILE A 342 -19.89 -9.88 16.06
N LEU A 343 -21.13 -10.14 16.50
CA LEU A 343 -22.09 -9.08 16.83
C LEU A 343 -21.63 -8.27 18.05
N SER A 344 -20.91 -8.91 18.98
CA SER A 344 -20.29 -8.18 20.11
C SER A 344 -19.17 -7.27 19.65
N ILE A 345 -18.35 -7.70 18.67
CA ILE A 345 -17.29 -6.88 18.07
C ILE A 345 -17.90 -5.67 17.37
N MET A 346 -18.89 -5.91 16.50
CA MET A 346 -19.62 -4.86 15.78
C MET A 346 -20.26 -3.85 16.74
N ARG A 347 -20.97 -4.32 17.78
CA ARG A 347 -21.59 -3.44 18.77
C ARG A 347 -20.57 -2.60 19.55
N LYS A 348 -19.45 -3.20 19.92
CA LYS A 348 -18.38 -2.49 20.64
C LYS A 348 -17.74 -1.43 19.72
N GLY A 349 -17.43 -1.79 18.47
CA GLY A 349 -16.90 -0.87 17.48
C GLY A 349 -17.83 0.31 17.22
N ALA A 350 -19.11 0.04 16.94
CA ALA A 350 -20.10 1.09 16.68
C ALA A 350 -20.26 2.06 17.86
N ARG A 351 -20.23 1.56 19.12
CA ARG A 351 -20.23 2.44 20.30
C ARG A 351 -18.97 3.29 20.40
N LEU A 352 -17.80 2.70 20.22
CA LEU A 352 -16.54 3.43 20.26
C LEU A 352 -16.48 4.54 19.20
N ILE A 353 -17.05 4.30 18.02
CA ILE A 353 -17.14 5.28 16.94
C ILE A 353 -18.17 6.37 17.28
N LEU A 354 -19.35 6.01 17.80
CA LEU A 354 -20.34 6.99 18.25
C LEU A 354 -19.84 7.88 19.39
N ASP A 355 -19.03 7.35 20.30
CA ASP A 355 -18.40 8.11 21.39
C ASP A 355 -17.39 9.16 20.88
N CYS A 356 -17.10 9.19 19.58
CA CYS A 356 -16.27 10.20 18.91
C CYS A 356 -17.10 11.31 18.25
N VAL A 357 -18.43 11.18 18.20
CA VAL A 357 -19.34 12.27 17.80
C VAL A 357 -19.53 13.20 19.00
N MET A 358 -19.15 14.47 18.84
CA MET A 358 -19.11 15.46 19.90
C MET A 358 -19.96 16.68 19.54
N ILE A 359 -20.63 17.27 20.52
CA ILE A 359 -21.32 18.56 20.32
C ILE A 359 -20.29 19.69 20.38
N ASP A 360 -20.13 20.42 19.28
CA ASP A 360 -19.34 21.65 19.25
C ASP A 360 -20.04 22.72 20.11
N ARG A 361 -19.31 23.28 21.07
CA ARG A 361 -19.90 24.17 22.09
C ARG A 361 -20.26 25.56 21.56
N ILE A 362 -19.74 25.94 20.40
CA ILE A 362 -19.89 27.28 19.82
C ILE A 362 -21.06 27.31 18.84
N SER A 363 -21.08 26.34 17.92
CA SER A 363 -22.13 26.17 16.91
C SER A 363 -23.32 25.36 17.42
N GLY A 364 -23.14 24.56 18.48
CA GLY A 364 -24.14 23.61 18.97
C GLY A 364 -24.38 22.43 18.03
N MET A 365 -23.57 22.27 16.99
CA MET A 365 -23.69 21.20 16.00
C MET A 365 -22.80 20.01 16.36
N ASP A 366 -23.22 18.82 15.96
CA ASP A 366 -22.40 17.62 16.10
C ASP A 366 -21.19 17.68 15.17
N THR A 367 -20.02 17.35 15.71
CA THR A 367 -18.73 17.31 15.03
C THR A 367 -18.06 15.97 15.27
N LEU A 368 -17.20 15.58 14.34
CA LEU A 368 -16.50 14.30 14.38
C LEU A 368 -15.04 14.52 14.76
N ASP A 369 -14.59 13.87 15.85
CA ASP A 369 -13.15 13.79 16.16
C ASP A 369 -12.47 12.85 15.16
N LEU A 370 -11.90 13.38 14.07
CA LEU A 370 -11.36 12.58 12.97
C LEU A 370 -10.28 11.59 13.43
N GLY A 371 -9.36 12.03 14.28
CA GLY A 371 -8.27 11.21 14.81
C GLY A 371 -8.77 10.07 15.70
N ARG A 372 -9.69 10.34 16.65
CA ARG A 372 -10.26 9.29 17.49
C ARG A 372 -11.16 8.35 16.69
N THR A 373 -11.95 8.89 15.76
CA THR A 373 -12.86 8.12 14.92
C THR A 373 -12.08 7.17 14.00
N SER A 374 -11.03 7.65 13.34
CA SER A 374 -10.18 6.82 12.49
C SER A 374 -9.53 5.67 13.27
N ASN A 375 -9.04 5.94 14.49
CA ASN A 375 -8.50 4.92 15.37
C ASN A 375 -9.56 3.89 15.82
N ALA A 376 -10.80 4.33 16.05
CA ALA A 376 -11.91 3.43 16.38
C ALA A 376 -12.26 2.50 15.21
N PHE A 377 -12.29 3.00 13.97
CA PHE A 377 -12.45 2.18 12.77
C PHE A 377 -11.31 1.18 12.57
N LEU A 378 -10.06 1.62 12.75
CA LEU A 378 -8.90 0.72 12.69
C LEU A 378 -9.00 -0.38 13.76
N LYS A 379 -9.43 -0.03 14.97
CA LYS A 379 -9.62 -1.00 16.04
C LYS A 379 -10.70 -2.02 15.71
N LEU A 380 -11.81 -1.58 15.11
CA LEU A 380 -12.87 -2.47 14.62
C LEU A 380 -12.33 -3.42 13.54
N ALA A 381 -11.57 -2.92 12.57
CA ALA A 381 -10.93 -3.73 11.54
C ALA A 381 -10.03 -4.82 12.17
N ILE A 382 -9.15 -4.44 13.10
CA ILE A 382 -8.26 -5.39 13.81
C ILE A 382 -9.05 -6.45 14.57
N ASP A 383 -10.13 -6.06 15.27
CA ASP A 383 -10.97 -7.01 16.02
C ASP A 383 -11.69 -7.99 15.08
N ILE A 384 -12.13 -7.54 13.90
CA ILE A 384 -12.73 -8.40 12.86
C ILE A 384 -11.69 -9.38 12.30
N GLU A 385 -10.52 -8.90 11.90
CA GLU A 385 -9.46 -9.75 11.34
C GLU A 385 -8.95 -10.76 12.37
N GLY A 386 -8.79 -10.34 13.63
CA GLY A 386 -8.44 -11.23 14.73
C GLY A 386 -9.51 -12.30 14.97
N PHE A 387 -10.79 -11.96 14.80
CA PHE A 387 -11.87 -12.95 14.89
C PHE A 387 -11.88 -13.91 13.68
N LEU A 388 -11.62 -13.41 12.48
CA LEU A 388 -11.51 -14.22 11.26
C LEU A 388 -10.36 -15.25 11.38
N ALA A 389 -9.20 -14.83 11.90
CA ALA A 389 -8.08 -15.73 12.17
C ALA A 389 -8.44 -16.83 13.19
N ASN A 390 -9.20 -16.49 14.24
CA ASN A 390 -9.69 -17.48 15.19
C ASN A 390 -10.64 -18.51 14.53
N LEU A 391 -11.53 -18.06 13.64
CA LEU A 391 -12.42 -18.97 12.90
C LEU A 391 -11.63 -19.90 11.98
N LEU A 392 -10.59 -19.40 11.31
CA LEU A 392 -9.70 -20.22 10.49
C LEU A 392 -9.01 -21.29 11.33
N PHE A 393 -8.44 -20.90 12.47
CA PHE A 393 -7.78 -21.84 13.38
C PHE A 393 -8.75 -22.92 13.88
N GLU A 394 -9.96 -22.53 14.30
CA GLU A 394 -10.98 -23.48 14.72
C GLU A 394 -11.38 -24.44 13.59
N ARG A 395 -11.54 -23.94 12.37
CA ARG A 395 -11.83 -24.74 11.17
C ARG A 395 -10.74 -25.77 10.90
N GLU A 396 -9.47 -25.38 10.96
CA GLU A 396 -8.33 -26.27 10.72
C GLU A 396 -8.22 -27.36 11.80
N VAL A 397 -8.37 -27.00 13.07
CA VAL A 397 -8.37 -27.97 14.19
C VAL A 397 -9.50 -29.00 14.04
N LEU A 398 -10.67 -28.59 13.56
CA LEU A 398 -11.78 -29.50 13.29
C LEU A 398 -11.47 -30.45 12.15
N ALA A 399 -10.89 -29.94 11.06
CA ALA A 399 -10.49 -30.75 9.92
C ALA A 399 -9.44 -31.80 10.32
N SER A 400 -8.43 -31.43 11.12
CA SER A 400 -7.41 -32.37 11.62
C SER A 400 -8.01 -33.45 12.53
N LYS A 401 -8.97 -33.10 13.38
CA LYS A 401 -9.66 -34.08 14.25
C LYS A 401 -10.51 -35.07 13.45
N ALA A 402 -11.20 -34.60 12.42
CA ALA A 402 -11.98 -35.47 11.54
C ALA A 402 -11.09 -36.49 10.81
N LEU A 403 -9.91 -36.07 10.35
CA LEU A 403 -8.93 -36.94 9.71
C LEU A 403 -8.29 -37.97 10.67
N ALA A 404 -8.19 -37.65 11.96
CA ALA A 404 -7.68 -38.58 12.98
C ALA A 404 -8.71 -39.64 13.44
N THR A 405 -9.98 -39.47 13.07
CA THR A 405 -11.08 -40.39 13.39
C THR A 405 -11.48 -41.32 12.24
N VAL A 406 -10.85 -41.16 11.07
CA VAL A 406 -10.95 -42.04 9.90
C VAL A 406 -9.74 -42.94 9.88
#